data_AF-A0A9X8T3H8-F1
#
_entry.id   AF-A0A9X8T3H8-F1
#
_cell.length_a   1.000
_cell.length_b   1.000
_cell.length_c   1.000
_cell.angle_alpha   90.00
_cell.angle_beta   90.00
_cell.angle_gamma   90.00
#
_symmetry.space_group_name_H-M   'P 1'
#
loop_
_entity.id
_entity.type
_entity.pdbx_description
1 polymer ?
#
loop_
_entity_poly.entity_id
_entity_poly.type
_entity_poly.pdbx_seq_one_letter_code
_entity_poly.pdbx_strand_id
1 'polypeptide(L)'
;MLHKEKPDYNRNQYGFYTLDQLVPDEHFLRQVEAVIDFDFIYDLVEDTYSSDNGRPSLDPVMLVKIPLIQCFYGIRSMRQTIKDIEVNTAYRWFLGLTLDDKVPHVTTYGKNYSFPSLSRKRLD
;
A
#
# COMPACT_ATOMS: atom_id res chain seq x y z
N MET A 1 13.25 -16.10 28.53
CA MET A 1 12.58 -15.97 29.85
C MET A 1 11.09 -16.21 29.65
N LEU A 2 10.43 -16.96 30.54
CA LEU A 2 8.98 -17.18 30.48
C LEU A 2 8.27 -16.03 31.21
N HIS A 3 7.58 -15.15 30.49
CA HIS A 3 6.86 -13.99 31.05
C HIS A 3 5.40 -14.33 31.41
N LYS A 4 5.17 -15.37 32.23
CA LYS A 4 3.81 -15.82 32.60
C LYS A 4 3.04 -14.77 33.42
N GLU A 5 3.74 -13.92 34.16
CA GLU A 5 3.15 -12.96 35.10
C GLU A 5 3.05 -11.52 34.55
N LYS A 6 3.66 -11.23 33.40
CA LYS A 6 3.68 -9.90 32.78
C LYS A 6 3.52 -10.00 31.26
N PRO A 7 2.30 -10.25 30.75
CA PRO A 7 2.08 -10.51 29.32
C PRO A 7 2.44 -9.32 28.41
N ASP A 8 2.41 -8.10 28.95
CA ASP A 8 2.70 -6.88 28.17
C ASP A 8 4.16 -6.45 28.25
N TYR A 9 5.01 -7.16 28.99
CA TYR A 9 6.41 -6.79 29.20
C TYR A 9 7.16 -6.56 27.87
N ASN A 10 6.96 -7.43 26.88
CA ASN A 10 7.58 -7.30 25.56
C ASN A 10 6.84 -6.32 24.63
N ARG A 11 5.53 -6.12 24.82
CA ARG A 11 4.70 -5.27 23.94
C ARG A 11 4.99 -3.78 24.12
N ASN A 12 5.47 -3.39 25.30
CA ASN A 12 5.74 -2.00 25.66
C ASN A 12 7.24 -1.65 25.61
N GLN A 13 8.07 -2.49 25.00
CA GLN A 13 9.49 -2.20 24.84
C GLN A 13 9.71 -1.17 23.74
N TYR A 14 10.60 -0.22 24.01
CA TYR A 14 11.12 0.68 22.99
C TYR A 14 12.30 0.01 22.28
N GLY A 15 12.35 0.13 20.96
CA GLY A 15 13.48 -0.32 20.17
C GLY A 15 13.67 0.57 18.94
N PHE A 16 14.92 0.68 18.51
CA PHE A 16 15.30 1.44 17.32
C PHE A 16 15.50 0.45 16.19
N TYR A 17 14.52 0.38 15.29
CA TYR A 17 14.53 -0.51 14.13
C TYR A 17 14.22 0.27 12.88
N THR A 18 14.81 -0.15 11.76
CA THR A 18 14.37 0.28 10.43
C THR A 18 13.21 -0.61 9.97
N LEU A 19 12.34 -0.09 9.09
CA LEU A 19 11.32 -0.92 8.46
C LEU A 19 11.92 -2.12 7.71
N ASP A 20 13.09 -1.93 7.13
CA ASP A 20 13.83 -2.97 6.44
C ASP A 20 14.18 -4.14 7.39
N GLN A 21 14.66 -3.86 8.60
CA GLN A 21 14.93 -4.89 9.61
C GLN A 21 13.66 -5.61 10.12
N LEU A 22 12.50 -4.96 10.05
CA LEU A 22 11.23 -5.54 10.51
C LEU A 22 10.61 -6.50 9.50
N VAL A 23 11.03 -6.45 8.24
CA VAL A 23 10.49 -7.27 7.15
C VAL A 23 11.54 -8.29 6.73
N PRO A 24 11.32 -9.60 6.96
CA PRO A 24 12.30 -10.63 6.62
C PRO A 24 12.76 -10.58 5.16
N ASP A 25 14.03 -10.85 4.88
CA ASP A 25 14.61 -10.80 3.53
C ASP A 25 13.92 -11.76 2.54
N GLU A 26 13.48 -12.92 3.04
CA GLU A 26 12.77 -13.94 2.25
C GLU A 26 11.28 -13.64 2.06
N HIS A 27 10.79 -12.50 2.56
CA HIS A 27 9.37 -12.14 2.47
C HIS A 27 8.95 -11.97 1.00
N PHE A 28 7.78 -12.52 0.64
CA PHE A 28 7.27 -12.53 -0.74
C PHE A 28 7.29 -11.14 -1.42
N LEU A 29 6.84 -10.09 -0.72
CA LEU A 29 6.83 -8.73 -1.29
C LEU A 29 8.23 -8.19 -1.59
N ARG A 30 9.29 -8.64 -0.90
CA ARG A 30 10.67 -8.30 -1.27
C ARG A 30 11.09 -8.97 -2.57
N GLN A 31 10.68 -10.21 -2.76
CA GLN A 31 10.92 -10.94 -4.02
C GLN A 31 10.20 -10.26 -5.19
N VAL A 32 8.97 -9.79 -4.96
CA VAL A 32 8.22 -9.01 -5.96
C VAL A 32 8.94 -7.71 -6.30
N GLU A 33 9.34 -6.93 -5.28
CA GLU A 33 10.07 -5.67 -5.48
C GLU A 33 11.41 -5.87 -6.22
N ALA A 34 12.08 -7.00 -5.99
CA ALA A 34 13.35 -7.31 -6.64
C ALA A 34 13.19 -7.75 -8.11
N VAL A 35 12.03 -8.27 -8.49
CA VAL A 35 11.78 -8.82 -9.84
C VAL A 35 11.07 -7.80 -10.73
N ILE A 36 10.25 -6.93 -10.15
CA ILE A 36 9.46 -5.94 -10.88
C ILE A 36 10.06 -4.57 -10.62
N ASP A 37 10.64 -3.99 -11.67
CA ASP A 37 10.88 -2.55 -11.71
C ASP A 37 9.52 -1.84 -11.87
N PHE A 38 9.19 -0.94 -10.95
CA PHE A 38 7.92 -0.19 -10.97
C PHE A 38 8.08 1.20 -11.60
N ASP A 39 9.29 1.64 -11.92
CA ASP A 39 9.55 2.98 -12.43
C ASP A 39 8.88 3.23 -13.78
N PHE A 40 8.65 2.17 -14.57
CA PHE A 40 7.90 2.24 -15.84
C PHE A 40 6.50 2.85 -15.68
N ILE A 41 5.92 2.82 -14.47
CA ILE A 41 4.62 3.42 -14.21
C ILE A 41 4.69 4.94 -14.36
N TYR A 42 5.79 5.58 -13.94
CA TYR A 42 5.95 7.03 -14.10
C TYR A 42 5.95 7.42 -15.57
N ASP A 43 6.68 6.69 -16.41
CA ASP A 43 6.70 6.91 -17.86
C ASP A 43 5.30 6.78 -18.49
N LEU A 44 4.49 5.84 -17.99
CA LEU A 44 3.13 5.62 -18.51
C LEU A 44 2.13 6.71 -18.14
N VAL A 45 2.33 7.39 -17.00
CA VAL A 45 1.36 8.36 -16.49
C VAL A 45 1.83 9.81 -16.62
N GLU A 46 3.06 10.03 -17.09
CA GLU A 46 3.70 11.35 -17.20
C GLU A 46 2.77 12.40 -17.85
N ASP A 47 2.20 12.08 -19.00
CA ASP A 47 1.29 12.99 -19.74
C ASP A 47 -0.02 13.33 -19.01
N THR A 48 -0.40 12.53 -18.00
CA THR A 48 -1.65 12.67 -17.26
C THR A 48 -1.47 13.28 -15.88
N TYR A 49 -0.23 13.35 -15.38
CA TYR A 49 0.11 13.94 -14.10
C TYR A 49 0.73 15.32 -14.32
N SER A 50 0.14 16.32 -13.66
CA SER A 50 0.68 17.68 -13.65
C SER A 50 1.79 17.76 -12.60
N SER A 51 2.98 18.20 -13.01
CA SER A 51 4.14 18.40 -12.13
C SER A 51 3.88 19.48 -11.08
N ASP A 52 3.23 20.58 -11.47
CA ASP A 52 3.30 21.84 -10.72
C ASP A 52 1.94 22.45 -10.36
N ASN A 53 0.83 21.87 -10.82
CA ASN A 53 -0.50 22.40 -10.59
C ASN A 53 -1.45 21.38 -9.94
N GLY A 54 -1.98 21.72 -8.77
CA GLY A 54 -3.08 21.02 -8.11
C GLY A 54 -2.77 20.59 -6.68
N ARG A 55 -3.64 19.73 -6.12
CA ARG A 55 -3.38 19.05 -4.85
C ARG A 55 -2.42 17.89 -5.14
N PRO A 56 -1.40 17.64 -4.30
CA PRO A 56 -0.53 16.48 -4.45
C PRO A 56 -1.40 15.22 -4.58
N SER A 57 -1.32 14.57 -5.75
CA SER A 57 -1.99 13.30 -6.01
C SER A 57 -1.26 12.19 -5.25
N LEU A 58 -1.93 11.05 -5.10
CA LEU A 58 -1.24 9.87 -4.58
C LEU A 58 -0.19 9.44 -5.60
N ASP A 59 0.96 9.00 -5.11
CA ASP A 59 2.02 8.44 -5.94
C ASP A 59 1.46 7.36 -6.89
N PRO A 60 1.69 7.46 -8.22
CA PRO A 60 1.16 6.51 -9.18
C PRO A 60 1.66 5.08 -8.98
N VAL A 61 2.89 4.89 -8.50
CA VAL A 61 3.40 3.55 -8.16
C VAL A 61 2.59 2.96 -7.00
N MET A 62 2.36 3.72 -5.94
CA MET A 62 1.48 3.33 -4.84
C MET A 62 0.04 3.05 -5.29
N LEU A 63 -0.46 3.79 -6.30
CA LEU A 63 -1.77 3.56 -6.92
C LEU A 63 -1.89 2.22 -7.64
N VAL A 64 -0.78 1.60 -8.01
CA VAL A 64 -0.75 0.26 -8.62
C VAL A 64 -0.45 -0.80 -7.58
N LYS A 65 0.50 -0.54 -6.66
CA LYS A 65 0.95 -1.53 -5.66
C LYS A 65 -0.13 -1.94 -4.66
N ILE A 66 -1.07 -1.07 -4.26
CA ILE A 66 -2.13 -1.45 -3.30
C ILE A 66 -3.10 -2.51 -3.89
N PRO A 67 -3.60 -2.39 -5.13
CA PRO A 67 -4.32 -3.46 -5.81
C PRO A 67 -3.50 -4.75 -5.96
N LEU A 68 -2.18 -4.65 -6.16
CA LEU A 68 -1.32 -5.83 -6.19
C LEU A 68 -1.31 -6.55 -4.84
N ILE A 69 -1.15 -5.83 -3.72
CA ILE A 69 -1.31 -6.41 -2.37
C ILE A 69 -2.68 -7.08 -2.24
N GLN A 70 -3.74 -6.39 -2.68
CA GLN A 70 -5.09 -6.93 -2.66
C GLN A 70 -5.20 -8.26 -3.42
N CYS A 71 -4.58 -8.34 -4.60
CA CYS A 71 -4.56 -9.53 -5.46
C CYS A 71 -3.73 -10.67 -4.85
N PHE A 72 -2.49 -10.39 -4.44
CA PHE A 72 -1.56 -11.38 -3.90
C PHE A 72 -2.09 -12.06 -2.63
N TYR A 73 -2.75 -11.30 -1.76
CA TYR A 73 -3.27 -11.80 -0.49
C TYR A 73 -4.78 -12.08 -0.52
N GLY A 74 -5.43 -11.96 -1.68
CA GLY A 74 -6.85 -12.29 -1.85
C GLY A 74 -7.82 -11.44 -1.03
N ILE A 75 -7.47 -10.19 -0.71
CA ILE A 75 -8.28 -9.30 0.13
C ILE A 75 -9.47 -8.79 -0.70
N ARG A 76 -10.71 -9.06 -0.26
CA ARG A 76 -11.89 -8.74 -1.09
C ARG A 76 -12.32 -7.27 -1.09
N SER A 77 -11.79 -6.46 -0.17
CA SER A 77 -12.27 -5.11 0.07
C SER A 77 -11.11 -4.12 0.14
N MET A 78 -11.16 -3.09 -0.69
CA MET A 78 -10.18 -2.00 -0.65
C MET A 78 -10.13 -1.31 0.72
N ARG A 79 -11.29 -1.19 1.39
CA ARG A 79 -11.35 -0.67 2.78
C ARG A 79 -10.57 -1.56 3.75
N GLN A 80 -10.63 -2.87 3.55
CA GLN A 80 -9.87 -3.82 4.36
C GLN A 80 -8.38 -3.73 4.02
N THR A 81 -8.03 -3.67 2.74
CA THR A 81 -6.64 -3.51 2.31
C THR A 81 -5.98 -2.28 2.94
N ILE A 82 -6.66 -1.13 2.94
CA ILE A 82 -6.16 0.10 3.58
C ILE A 82 -5.96 -0.08 5.09
N LYS A 83 -6.90 -0.72 5.80
CA LYS A 83 -6.74 -1.04 7.23
C LYS A 83 -5.57 -1.99 7.49
N ASP A 84 -5.37 -2.97 6.62
CA ASP A 84 -4.28 -3.93 6.77
C ASP A 84 -2.92 -3.22 6.55
N ILE A 85 -2.85 -2.26 5.62
CA ILE A 85 -1.65 -1.41 5.42
C ILE A 85 -1.34 -0.54 6.65
N GLU A 86 -2.35 -0.13 7.43
CA GLU A 86 -2.12 0.65 8.66
C GLU A 86 -1.33 -0.14 9.71
N VAL A 87 -1.50 -1.45 9.77
CA VAL A 87 -0.93 -2.30 10.84
C VAL A 87 0.17 -3.25 10.36
N ASN A 88 0.26 -3.53 9.05
CA ASN A 88 1.21 -4.49 8.49
C ASN A 88 2.47 -3.81 7.97
N THR A 89 3.59 -4.03 8.67
CA THR A 89 4.90 -3.46 8.33
C THR A 89 5.40 -3.89 6.95
N ALA A 90 5.12 -5.12 6.52
CA ALA A 90 5.54 -5.60 5.19
C ALA A 90 4.81 -4.89 4.06
N TYR A 91 3.53 -4.56 4.26
CA TYR A 91 2.77 -3.79 3.27
C TYR A 91 3.28 -2.36 3.19
N ARG A 92 3.58 -1.73 4.33
CA ARG A 92 4.17 -0.39 4.37
C ARG A 92 5.55 -0.37 3.70
N TRP A 93 6.39 -1.37 3.98
CA TRP A 93 7.69 -1.53 3.33
C TRP A 93 7.55 -1.61 1.81
N PHE A 94 6.64 -2.44 1.30
CA PHE A 94 6.42 -2.58 -0.14
C PHE A 94 5.88 -1.30 -0.80
N LEU A 95 5.13 -0.48 -0.05
CA LEU A 95 4.60 0.80 -0.50
C LEU A 95 5.56 1.97 -0.26
N GLY A 96 6.75 1.75 0.33
CA GLY A 96 7.69 2.81 0.67
C GLY A 96 7.19 3.77 1.76
N LEU A 97 6.21 3.36 2.58
CA LEU A 97 5.65 4.16 3.67
C LEU A 97 6.43 3.97 4.95
N THR A 98 6.75 5.06 5.65
CA THR A 98 7.24 5.00 7.04
C THR A 98 6.15 4.53 8.00
N LEU A 99 6.51 4.21 9.25
CA LEU A 99 5.54 3.81 10.28
C LEU A 99 4.58 4.95 10.65
N ASP A 100 5.02 6.20 10.54
CA ASP A 100 4.23 7.39 10.91
C ASP A 100 3.41 7.96 9.75
N ASP A 101 3.70 7.57 8.51
CA ASP A 101 2.98 8.09 7.35
C ASP A 101 1.48 7.78 7.40
N LYS A 102 0.67 8.68 6.88
CA LYS A 102 -0.77 8.42 6.74
C LYS A 102 -1.00 7.53 5.53
N VAL A 103 -1.70 6.42 5.74
CA VAL A 103 -2.15 5.57 4.63
C VAL A 103 -3.20 6.36 3.83
N PRO A 104 -3.13 6.34 2.48
CA PRO A 104 -4.13 7.02 1.65
C PRO A 104 -5.56 6.61 1.98
N HIS A 105 -6.44 7.61 2.09
CA HIS A 105 -7.84 7.36 2.40
C HIS A 105 -8.53 6.62 1.25
N VAL A 106 -9.43 5.68 1.59
CA VAL A 106 -10.14 4.80 0.63
C VAL A 106 -10.85 5.59 -0.48
N THR A 107 -11.33 6.81 -0.20
CA THR A 107 -12.01 7.66 -1.19
C THR A 107 -11.07 8.23 -2.25
N THR A 108 -9.78 8.36 -1.96
CA THR A 108 -8.76 8.75 -2.95
C THR A 108 -8.67 7.66 -4.03
N TYR A 109 -8.72 6.39 -3.62
CA TYR A 109 -8.80 5.24 -4.53
C TYR A 109 -10.11 5.17 -5.30
N GLY A 110 -11.25 5.34 -4.61
CA GLY A 110 -12.57 5.25 -5.23
C GLY A 110 -12.78 6.26 -6.38
N LYS A 111 -12.12 7.42 -6.34
CA LYS A 111 -12.18 8.42 -7.42
C LYS A 111 -11.29 8.06 -8.62
N ASN A 112 -10.12 7.48 -8.39
CA ASN A 112 -9.19 7.08 -9.46
C ASN A 112 -9.67 5.83 -10.22
N TYR A 113 -10.47 4.97 -9.58
CA TYR A 113 -11.01 3.73 -10.17
C TYR A 113 -12.52 3.77 -10.38
N SER A 114 -13.17 4.93 -10.20
CA SER A 114 -14.53 5.13 -10.68
C SER A 114 -14.47 5.18 -12.21
N PHE A 115 -14.64 4.02 -12.84
CA PHE A 115 -14.95 3.97 -14.27
C PHE A 115 -16.07 4.98 -14.54
N PRO A 116 -15.92 5.91 -15.51
CA PRO A 116 -17.07 6.60 -16.06
C PRO A 116 -18.04 5.49 -16.43
N SER A 117 -19.21 5.48 -15.81
CA SER A 117 -20.22 4.47 -16.06
C SER A 117 -20.36 4.31 -17.57
N LEU A 118 -19.85 3.21 -18.11
CA LEU A 118 -20.16 2.77 -19.45
C LEU A 118 -21.68 2.72 -19.47
N SER A 119 -22.26 3.72 -20.13
CA SER A 119 -23.69 3.89 -20.25
C SER A 119 -24.23 2.53 -20.66
N ARG A 120 -25.02 1.91 -19.77
CA ARG A 120 -25.89 0.80 -20.12
C ARG A 120 -26.77 1.32 -21.24
N LYS A 121 -26.33 1.18 -22.49
CA LYS A 121 -27.24 1.06 -23.62
C LYS A 121 -28.01 -0.22 -23.34
N ARG A 122 -29.12 -0.04 -22.63
CA ARG A 122 -30.24 -0.97 -22.65
C ARG A 122 -30.60 -1.10 -24.14
N LEU A 123 -30.41 -2.30 -24.67
CA LEU A 123 -31.00 -2.68 -25.94
C LEU A 123 -32.50 -2.77 -25.66
N ASP A 124 -33.21 -1.73 -26.08
CA ASP A 124 -34.65 -1.76 -26.30
C ASP A 124 -34.87 -1.96 -27.81
#